data_AF-A0A4U7BR50-F1
#
_entry.id   AF-A0A4U7BR50-F1
#
_cell.length_a   1.000
_cell.length_b   1.000
_cell.length_c   1.000
_cell.angle_alpha   90.00
_cell.angle_beta   90.00
_cell.angle_gamma   90.00
#
_symmetry.space_group_name_H-M   'P 1'
#
loop_
_entity.id
_entity.type
_entity.pdbx_description
1 polymer ?
#
loop_
_entity_poly.entity_id
_entity_poly.type
_entity_poly.pdbx_seq_one_letter_code
_entity_poly.pdbx_strand_id
1 'polypeptide(L)'
;MNWFENFQQEYQKGFWLHNYYDDIFSLEKKLNHGKMLLQKDENNFFFYENQKLYFFIQNNKKFNLKPSYTGIIIKNDRTLIKYQEFLEKNNFKIHQNFLQMSRGGGLEL
;
A
#
# COMPACT_ATOMS: atom_id res chain seq x y z
N MET A 1 17.79 10.67 13.42
CA MET A 1 16.63 11.20 12.66
C MET A 1 15.58 10.10 12.62
N ASN A 2 14.44 10.28 13.28
CA ASN A 2 13.41 9.25 13.37
C ASN A 2 12.61 9.26 12.06
N TRP A 3 12.93 8.36 11.14
CA TRP A 3 12.27 8.29 9.82
C TRP A 3 10.75 8.11 9.92
N PHE A 4 10.27 7.55 11.03
CA PHE A 4 8.85 7.40 11.29
C PHE A 4 8.15 8.71 11.67
N GLU A 5 8.81 9.62 12.39
CA GLU A 5 8.27 10.96 12.67
C GLU A 5 8.02 11.75 11.38
N ASN A 6 8.94 11.65 10.41
CA ASN A 6 8.74 12.28 9.11
C ASN A 6 7.55 11.67 8.35
N PHE A 7 7.37 10.34 8.42
CA PHE A 7 6.20 9.68 7.87
C PHE A 7 4.91 10.16 8.53
N GLN A 8 4.86 10.27 9.86
CA GLN A 8 3.67 10.72 10.60
C GLN A 8 3.25 12.13 10.19
N GLN A 9 4.20 13.05 10.00
CA GLN A 9 3.92 14.40 9.52
C GLN A 9 3.29 14.40 8.12
N GLU A 10 3.80 13.60 7.19
CA GLU A 10 3.23 13.48 5.85
C GLU A 10 1.89 12.73 5.84
N TYR A 11 1.72 11.74 6.73
CA TYR A 11 0.47 11.00 6.87
C TYR A 11 -0.70 11.91 7.24
N GLN A 12 -0.49 12.90 8.11
CA GLN A 12 -1.52 13.87 8.47
C GLN A 12 -1.95 14.76 7.29
N LYS A 13 -1.06 15.02 6.34
CA LYS A 13 -1.37 15.77 5.11
C LYS A 13 -2.13 14.93 4.09
N GLY A 14 -2.03 13.60 4.21
CA GLY A 14 -2.62 12.65 3.30
C GLY A 14 -1.72 12.30 2.13
N PHE A 15 -2.01 11.14 1.53
CA PHE A 15 -1.30 10.60 0.38
C PHE A 15 -2.21 10.50 -0.84
N TRP A 16 -1.64 10.64 -2.02
CA TRP A 16 -2.36 10.44 -3.28
C TRP A 16 -2.84 8.99 -3.44
N LEU A 17 -2.04 8.04 -2.96
CA LEU A 17 -2.32 6.60 -3.02
C LEU A 17 -1.62 5.86 -1.86
N HIS A 18 -2.30 4.94 -1.19
CA HIS A 18 -1.69 4.04 -0.21
C HIS A 18 -2.44 2.71 -0.13
N ASN A 19 -1.72 1.60 0.12
CA ASN A 19 -2.31 0.25 0.20
C ASN A 19 -2.18 -0.39 1.60
N TYR A 20 -1.92 0.42 2.62
CA TYR A 20 -1.92 -0.02 4.01
C TYR A 20 -3.30 0.24 4.65
N TYR A 21 -3.89 -0.78 5.27
CA TYR A 21 -5.27 -0.73 5.79
C TYR A 21 -5.37 -1.03 7.29
N ASP A 22 -4.25 -1.37 7.93
CA ASP A 22 -4.17 -1.46 9.39
C ASP A 22 -3.89 -0.07 9.98
N ASP A 23 -3.90 0.04 11.31
CA ASP A 23 -3.60 1.28 12.00
C ASP A 23 -2.09 1.63 11.95
N ILE A 24 -1.79 2.93 12.04
CA ILE A 24 -0.41 3.46 12.00
C ILE A 24 0.41 2.97 13.19
N PHE A 25 -0.20 2.74 14.35
CA PHE A 25 0.52 2.27 15.53
C PHE A 25 1.03 0.83 15.32
N SER A 26 0.27 -0.02 14.64
CA SER A 26 0.73 -1.33 14.17
C SER A 26 1.90 -1.21 13.19
N LEU A 27 1.89 -0.21 12.31
CA LEU A 27 3.00 0.05 11.38
C LEU A 27 4.27 0.45 12.14
N GLU A 28 4.16 1.37 13.10
CA GLU A 28 5.25 1.82 13.97
C GLU A 28 5.87 0.66 14.75
N LYS A 29 5.02 -0.17 15.37
CA LYS A 29 5.45 -1.32 16.16
C LYS A 29 6.19 -2.35 15.30
N LYS A 30 5.73 -2.60 14.07
CA LYS A 30 6.41 -3.51 13.14
C LYS A 30 7.77 -2.96 12.72
N LEU A 31 7.88 -1.65 12.47
CA LEU A 31 9.15 -1.00 12.16
C LEU A 31 10.13 -1.09 13.34
N ASN A 32 9.69 -0.74 14.55
CA ASN A 32 10.51 -0.73 15.76
C ASN A 32 10.98 -2.14 16.17
N HIS A 33 10.20 -3.17 15.86
CA HIS A 33 10.60 -4.57 16.08
C HIS A 33 11.41 -5.18 14.92
N GLY A 34 11.81 -4.39 13.92
CA GLY A 34 12.58 -4.90 12.77
C GLY A 34 11.82 -5.87 11.86
N LYS A 35 10.49 -5.92 11.98
CA LYS A 35 9.63 -6.74 11.09
C LYS A 35 9.39 -6.11 9.74
N MET A 36 9.70 -4.82 9.62
CA MET A 36 9.57 -4.05 8.40
C MET A 36 10.83 -3.24 8.12
N LEU A 37 11.12 -3.08 6.83
CA LEU A 37 12.13 -2.14 6.35
C LEU A 37 11.43 -0.93 5.73
N LEU A 38 11.87 0.27 6.12
CA LEU A 38 11.41 1.51 5.51
C LEU A 38 12.40 1.99 4.46
N GLN A 39 11.92 2.24 3.26
CA GLN A 39 12.59 2.98 2.20
C GLN A 39 11.82 4.27 1.93
N LYS A 40 12.54 5.38 1.75
CA LYS A 40 11.96 6.68 1.43
C LYS A 40 12.49 7.17 0.09
N ASP A 41 11.63 7.77 -0.72
CA ASP A 41 11.98 8.53 -1.91
C ASP A 41 11.19 9.85 -1.88
N GLU A 42 11.87 10.96 -1.59
CA GLU A 42 11.25 12.27 -1.30
C GLU A 42 10.18 12.17 -0.20
N ASN A 43 8.90 12.34 -0.53
CA ASN A 43 7.76 12.22 0.38
C ASN A 43 6.94 10.95 0.12
N ASN A 44 7.55 9.96 -0.53
CA ASN A 44 6.96 8.65 -0.77
C ASN A 44 7.63 7.64 0.17
N PHE A 45 6.82 6.79 0.78
CA PHE A 45 7.26 5.85 1.81
C PHE A 45 6.89 4.43 1.39
N PHE A 46 7.86 3.52 1.51
CA PHE A 46 7.74 2.13 1.11
C PHE A 46 8.17 1.25 2.28
N PHE A 47 7.21 0.49 2.82
CA PHE A 47 7.41 -0.43 3.92
C PHE A 47 7.41 -1.86 3.38
N TYR A 48 8.51 -2.59 3.62
CA TYR A 48 8.68 -3.97 3.18
C TYR A 48 8.55 -4.91 4.38
N GLU A 49 7.56 -5.79 4.35
CA GLU A 49 7.36 -6.88 5.30
C GLU A 49 7.64 -8.19 4.55
N ASN A 50 8.85 -8.74 4.72
CA ASN A 50 9.37 -9.81 3.86
C ASN A 50 9.35 -9.39 2.37
N GLN A 51 8.56 -10.07 1.53
CA GLN A 51 8.38 -9.73 0.11
C GLN A 51 7.12 -8.87 -0.15
N LYS A 52 6.34 -8.55 0.89
CA LYS A 52 5.16 -7.70 0.77
C LYS A 52 5.55 -6.24 0.81
N LEU A 53 5.05 -5.46 -0.13
CA LEU A 53 5.20 -4.02 -0.18
C LEU A 53 3.91 -3.32 0.27
N TYR A 54 4.07 -2.39 1.21
CA TYR A 54 3.12 -1.34 1.50
C TYR A 54 3.71 0.01 1.11
N PHE A 55 2.91 0.87 0.50
CA PHE A 55 3.35 2.15 0.00
C PHE A 55 2.40 3.27 0.42
N PHE A 56 2.97 4.46 0.54
CA PHE A 56 2.29 5.73 0.72
C PHE A 56 2.93 6.70 -0.26
N ILE A 57 2.20 7.06 -1.32
CA ILE A 57 2.71 7.82 -2.46
C ILE A 57 2.07 9.20 -2.45
N GLN A 58 2.90 10.24 -2.49
CA GLN A 58 2.46 11.62 -2.67
C GLN A 58 2.43 12.00 -4.15
N ASN A 59 3.41 11.53 -4.94
CA ASN A 59 3.54 11.85 -6.37
C ASN A 59 3.76 10.58 -7.22
N ASN A 60 2.97 10.39 -8.28
CA ASN A 60 3.12 9.23 -9.14
C ASN A 60 4.33 9.35 -10.08
N LYS A 61 5.44 8.69 -9.74
CA LYS A 61 6.62 8.57 -10.60
C LYS A 61 7.10 7.11 -10.67
N LYS A 62 8.12 6.87 -11.48
CA LYS A 62 8.79 5.57 -11.53
C LYS A 62 9.79 5.51 -10.37
N PHE A 63 9.66 4.51 -9.52
CA PHE A 63 10.49 4.29 -8.35
C PHE A 63 11.42 3.09 -8.56
N ASN A 64 12.58 3.11 -7.90
CA ASN A 64 13.46 1.95 -7.84
C ASN A 64 13.04 1.04 -6.67
N LEU A 65 11.99 0.24 -6.89
CA LEU A 65 11.42 -0.66 -5.89
C LEU A 65 12.10 -2.02 -5.92
N LYS A 66 12.19 -2.65 -4.74
CA LYS A 66 12.63 -4.05 -4.66
C LYS A 66 11.56 -4.96 -5.25
N PRO A 67 11.94 -6.10 -5.87
CA PRO A 67 10.98 -7.13 -6.26
C PRO A 67 10.08 -7.50 -5.07
N SER A 68 8.78 -7.31 -5.26
CA SER A 68 7.80 -7.42 -4.17
C SER A 68 6.41 -7.67 -4.73
N TYR A 69 5.50 -8.13 -3.86
CA TYR A 69 4.07 -8.20 -4.15
C TYR A 69 3.32 -7.17 -3.31
N THR A 70 2.20 -6.68 -3.84
CA THR A 70 1.32 -5.74 -3.14
C THR A 70 -0.11 -6.25 -3.18
N GLY A 71 -0.80 -6.13 -2.04
CA GLY A 71 -2.25 -6.33 -1.96
C GLY A 71 -2.96 -4.99 -2.05
N ILE A 72 -3.99 -4.92 -2.86
CA ILE A 72 -4.78 -3.69 -3.06
C ILE A 72 -6.26 -4.02 -2.90
N ILE A 73 -6.94 -3.26 -2.05
CA ILE A 73 -8.39 -3.32 -1.86
C ILE A 73 -8.99 -2.10 -2.54
N ILE A 74 -9.84 -2.34 -3.53
CA ILE A 74 -10.48 -1.31 -4.35
C ILE A 74 -11.96 -1.24 -4.00
N LYS A 75 -12.42 -0.04 -3.63
CA LYS A 75 -13.83 0.20 -3.28
C LYS A 75 -14.61 0.98 -4.37
N ASN A 76 -13.91 1.57 -5.34
CA ASN A 76 -14.52 2.31 -6.45
C ASN A 76 -13.57 2.37 -7.67
N ASP A 77 -14.14 2.64 -8.84
CA ASP A 77 -13.42 2.64 -10.12
C ASP A 77 -12.40 3.78 -10.27
N ARG A 78 -12.65 4.94 -9.64
CA ARG A 78 -11.69 6.07 -9.69
C ARG A 78 -10.38 5.69 -9.00
N THR A 79 -10.46 4.93 -7.91
CA THR A 79 -9.27 4.44 -7.20
C THR A 79 -8.57 3.33 -7.99
N LEU A 80 -9.31 2.49 -8.73
CA LEU A 80 -8.73 1.48 -9.62
C LEU A 80 -7.77 2.10 -10.64
N ILE A 81 -8.20 3.17 -11.32
CA ILE A 81 -7.39 3.85 -12.34
C ILE A 81 -6.06 4.33 -11.75
N LYS A 82 -6.07 4.95 -10.56
CA LYS A 82 -4.84 5.40 -9.88
C LYS A 82 -3.89 4.25 -9.58
N TYR A 83 -4.41 3.11 -9.12
CA TYR A 83 -3.60 1.93 -8.85
C TYR A 83 -3.03 1.33 -10.13
N GLN A 84 -3.83 1.20 -11.19
CA GLN A 84 -3.33 0.71 -12.49
C GLN A 84 -2.18 1.58 -13.00
N GLU A 85 -2.36 2.90 -13.00
CA GLU A 85 -1.32 3.85 -13.43
C GLU A 85 -0.03 3.69 -12.60
N PHE A 86 -0.14 3.59 -11.27
CA PHE A 86 1.02 3.38 -10.39
C PHE A 86 1.71 2.04 -10.66
N LEU A 87 0.94 0.95 -10.77
CA LEU A 87 1.46 -0.41 -10.92
C LEU A 87 2.19 -0.57 -12.26
N GLU A 88 1.59 -0.12 -13.36
CA GLU A 88 2.18 -0.16 -14.69
C GLU A 88 3.48 0.65 -14.74
N LYS A 89 3.47 1.88 -14.20
CA LYS A 89 4.65 2.76 -14.14
C LYS A 89 5.81 2.17 -13.35
N ASN A 90 5.50 1.29 -12.39
CA ASN A 90 6.46 0.62 -11.52
C ASN A 90 6.67 -0.86 -11.87
N ASN A 91 6.28 -1.29 -13.07
CA ASN A 91 6.48 -2.64 -13.63
C ASN A 91 5.88 -3.79 -12.79
N PHE A 92 4.83 -3.52 -12.01
CA PHE A 92 4.09 -4.59 -11.35
C PHE A 92 3.26 -5.35 -12.37
N LYS A 93 3.37 -6.68 -12.36
CA LYS A 93 2.46 -7.54 -13.11
C LYS A 93 1.20 -7.77 -12.28
N ILE A 94 0.05 -7.41 -12.82
CA ILE A 94 -1.23 -7.62 -12.15
C ILE A 94 -1.59 -9.11 -12.25
N HIS A 95 -1.82 -9.76 -11.11
CA HIS A 95 -2.40 -11.11 -11.05
C HIS A 95 -3.77 -10.96 -10.38
N GLN A 96 -4.85 -10.92 -11.18
CA GLN A 96 -6.21 -10.74 -10.67
C GLN A 96 -6.75 -12.08 -10.14
N ASN A 97 -6.89 -12.20 -8.82
CA ASN A 97 -7.78 -13.17 -8.20
C ASN A 97 -9.05 -12.44 -7.76
N PHE A 98 -10.10 -12.47 -8.59
CA PHE A 98 -11.41 -11.95 -8.19
C PHE A 98 -12.06 -12.93 -7.20
N LEU A 99 -12.02 -12.62 -5.92
CA LEU A 99 -13.01 -13.13 -4.97
C LEU A 99 -14.21 -12.20 -5.04
N GLN A 100 -15.13 -12.45 -5.98
CA GLN A 100 -16.48 -11.92 -5.82
C GLN A 100 -17.08 -12.58 -4.58
N MET A 101 -17.33 -11.81 -3.53
CA MET A 101 -18.23 -12.25 -2.47
C MET A 101 -19.62 -12.33 -3.09
N SER A 102 -20.04 -13.52 -3.50
CA SER A 102 -21.44 -13.80 -3.79
C SER A 102 -22.23 -13.37 -2.56
N ARG A 103 -23.13 -12.40 -2.69
CA ARG A 103 -24.18 -12.21 -1.68
C ARG A 103 -24.95 -13.52 -1.66
N GLY A 104 -24.69 -14.36 -0.65
CA GLY A 104 -25.40 -15.62 -0.46
C GLY A 104 -26.89 -15.34 -0.36
N GLY A 105 -27.61 -15.65 -1.43
CA GLY A 105 -28.99 -16.10 -1.33
C GLY A 105 -28.99 -17.49 -0.70
N GLY A 106 -29.94 -17.73 0.20
CA GLY A 106 -30.11 -19.01 0.87
C GLY A 106 -30.44 -18.89 2.36
N LEU A 107 -31.54 -18.21 2.69
CA LEU A 107 -32.34 -18.62 3.85
C LEU A 107 -33.48 -19.47 3.27
N GLU A 108 -33.21 -20.77 3.12
CA GLU A 108 -34.27 -21.77 3.09
C GLU A 108 -34.55 -22.15 4.55
N LEU A 109 -35.71 -21.72 5.06
CA LEU A 109 -36.45 -22.38 6.14
C LEU A 109 -37.84 -22.69 5.59
#